data_AF-A0A815XED9-F1
#
_entry.id   AF-A0A815XED9-F1
#
_cell.length_a   1.000
_cell.length_b   1.000
_cell.length_c   1.000
_cell.angle_alpha   90.00
_cell.angle_beta   90.00
_cell.angle_gamma   90.00
#
_symmetry.space_group_name_H-M   'P 1'
#
loop_
_entity.id
_entity.type
_entity.pdbx_description
1 polymer ?
#
loop_
_entity_poly.entity_id
_entity_poly.type
_entity_poly.pdbx_seq_one_letter_code
_entity_poly.pdbx_strand_id
1 'polypeptide(L)'
;MNIKVLIRWLYEKILTYNLFIPEDNEQVNHTPTTIRHQRYATRLYILLLICKYIRLKIIIIVGWDFFVVVVSTYIIFFTVFINPQTEIITISDITPSLFDQLRHDHGETLSCPCSTTIISYENFVLNTLLTDPICSSIFVSKQWIQSLYIPIASSFLMMDFRTTAYSQFELLAAFCLYSQEFVSQVLTDIDQQQLLTIELLVEDEVRSQVIENIKLIRANTYVQTSSSLTFMQIITQSNSLISALNTNAHLSITTGDLSIPAMNDNETFLLTINPTIYYRKNMPLFVFETDIYSCNLVNSLVPSGFYSIPYGFRSIYDEYWPDTILSQTSSNIS
;
A
#
# COMPACT_ATOMS: atom_id res chain seq x y z
N MET A 1 -30.49 -15.83 84.12
CA MET A 1 -31.00 -17.02 84.84
C MET A 1 -29.83 -17.95 85.13
N ASN A 2 -29.56 -18.27 86.40
CA ASN A 2 -28.37 -19.01 86.80
C ASN A 2 -28.45 -20.45 86.26
N ILE A 3 -27.45 -20.90 85.48
CA ILE A 3 -27.38 -22.24 84.87
C ILE A 3 -27.67 -23.34 85.89
N LYS A 4 -27.22 -23.17 87.14
CA LYS A 4 -27.47 -24.14 88.22
C LYS A 4 -28.96 -24.29 88.55
N VAL A 5 -29.74 -23.21 88.52
CA VAL A 5 -31.18 -23.22 88.80
C VAL A 5 -31.95 -23.89 87.67
N LEU A 6 -31.57 -23.60 86.41
CA LEU A 6 -32.17 -24.23 85.24
C LEU A 6 -31.92 -25.75 85.21
N ILE A 7 -30.68 -26.20 85.46
CA ILE A 7 -30.33 -27.63 85.48
C ILE A 7 -31.13 -28.37 86.55
N ARG A 8 -31.25 -27.77 87.75
CA ARG A 8 -32.01 -28.37 88.85
C ARG A 8 -33.49 -28.54 88.50
N TRP A 9 -34.11 -27.50 87.94
CA TRP A 9 -35.50 -27.54 87.51
C TRP A 9 -35.75 -28.59 86.41
N LEU A 10 -34.84 -28.68 85.42
CA LEU A 10 -34.90 -29.68 84.36
C LEU A 10 -34.75 -31.11 84.89
N TYR A 11 -33.83 -31.31 85.83
CA TYR A 11 -33.62 -32.61 86.47
C TYR A 11 -34.87 -33.09 87.22
N GLU A 12 -35.51 -32.20 87.98
CA GLU A 12 -36.76 -32.50 88.69
C GLU A 12 -37.92 -32.81 87.72
N LYS A 13 -38.02 -32.07 86.61
CA LYS A 13 -39.01 -32.35 85.56
C LYS A 13 -38.76 -33.67 84.84
N ILE A 14 -37.52 -34.02 84.51
CA ILE A 14 -37.17 -35.32 83.89
C ILE A 14 -37.45 -36.49 84.85
N LEU A 15 -37.20 -36.31 86.15
CA LEU A 15 -37.44 -37.34 87.17
C LEU A 15 -38.92 -37.73 87.30
N THR A 16 -39.81 -36.76 87.08
CA THR A 16 -41.27 -36.90 87.23
C THR A 16 -42.00 -37.24 85.94
N TYR A 17 -41.34 -37.15 84.79
CA TYR A 17 -41.94 -37.36 83.48
C TYR A 17 -42.09 -38.85 83.11
N ASN A 18 -43.27 -39.24 82.65
CA ASN A 18 -43.56 -40.58 82.13
C ASN A 18 -44.17 -40.44 80.72
N LEU A 19 -43.39 -40.75 79.68
CA LEU A 19 -43.80 -40.66 78.28
C LEU A 19 -44.78 -41.77 77.85
N PHE A 20 -44.75 -42.94 78.51
CA PHE A 20 -45.59 -44.09 78.16
C PHE A 20 -46.83 -44.16 79.06
N ILE A 21 -47.65 -43.12 79.01
CA ILE A 21 -48.99 -43.16 79.58
C ILE A 21 -49.89 -43.81 78.49
N PRO A 22 -50.51 -44.96 78.75
CA PRO A 22 -51.42 -45.55 77.78
C PRO A 22 -52.60 -44.61 77.57
N GLU A 23 -52.85 -44.22 76.32
CA GLU A 23 -54.09 -43.54 75.96
C GLU A 23 -55.20 -44.59 75.91
N ASP A 24 -56.15 -44.39 76.83
CA ASP A 24 -57.55 -44.82 76.82
C ASP A 24 -57.94 -46.25 77.27
N ASN A 25 -58.67 -46.24 78.39
CA ASN A 25 -59.93 -46.95 78.65
C ASN A 25 -59.99 -48.47 78.85
N GLU A 26 -58.87 -49.16 79.05
CA GLU A 26 -58.91 -50.45 79.75
C GLU A 26 -58.50 -50.27 81.22
N GLN A 27 -59.45 -50.46 82.15
CA GLN A 27 -59.24 -50.52 83.60
C GLN A 27 -58.39 -51.75 83.97
N VAL A 28 -57.13 -51.77 83.53
CA VAL A 28 -56.14 -52.74 83.97
C VAL A 28 -55.62 -52.22 85.31
N ASN A 29 -55.90 -52.93 86.41
CA ASN A 29 -55.36 -52.65 87.74
C ASN A 29 -53.83 -52.59 87.67
N HIS A 30 -53.28 -51.38 87.53
CA HIS A 30 -51.85 -51.17 87.44
C HIS A 30 -51.19 -51.49 88.78
N THR A 31 -50.60 -52.68 88.85
CA THR A 31 -49.73 -53.03 89.97
C THR A 31 -48.57 -52.02 90.06
N PRO A 32 -48.13 -51.61 91.26
CA PRO A 32 -47.09 -50.58 91.44
C PRO A 32 -45.74 -50.91 90.78
N THR A 33 -45.53 -52.17 90.35
CA THR A 33 -44.36 -52.64 89.61
C THR A 33 -44.36 -52.20 88.14
N THR A 34 -45.52 -52.03 87.48
CA THR A 34 -45.60 -51.63 86.06
C THR A 34 -45.28 -50.14 85.86
N ILE A 35 -45.74 -49.28 86.78
CA ILE A 35 -45.44 -47.84 86.78
C ILE A 35 -43.92 -47.60 86.96
N ARG A 36 -43.24 -48.44 87.76
CA ARG A 36 -41.78 -48.37 87.89
C ARG A 36 -41.08 -48.72 86.58
N HIS A 37 -41.51 -49.77 85.88
CA HIS A 37 -40.93 -50.17 84.59
C HIS A 37 -41.12 -49.10 83.51
N GLN A 38 -42.30 -48.49 83.42
CA GLN A 38 -42.54 -47.37 82.49
C GLN A 38 -41.59 -46.20 82.75
N ARG A 39 -41.42 -45.78 84.02
CA ARG A 39 -40.46 -44.72 84.37
C ARG A 39 -39.00 -45.08 84.06
N TYR A 40 -38.62 -46.35 84.16
CA TYR A 40 -37.28 -46.78 83.73
C TYR A 40 -37.14 -46.77 82.21
N ALA A 41 -38.16 -47.21 81.47
CA ALA A 41 -38.16 -47.18 80.01
C ALA A 41 -38.09 -45.74 79.46
N THR A 42 -38.80 -44.78 80.07
CA THR A 42 -38.75 -43.37 79.65
C THR A 42 -37.38 -42.75 79.91
N ARG A 43 -36.77 -43.04 81.07
CA ARG A 43 -35.40 -42.59 81.38
C ARG A 43 -34.38 -43.17 80.42
N LEU A 44 -34.47 -44.46 80.12
CA LEU A 44 -33.60 -45.12 79.15
C LEU A 44 -33.76 -44.50 77.76
N TYR A 45 -35.00 -44.25 77.33
CA TYR A 45 -35.29 -43.62 76.04
C TYR A 45 -34.75 -42.20 75.95
N ILE A 46 -34.93 -41.37 76.99
CA ILE A 46 -34.37 -40.01 77.06
C ILE A 46 -32.83 -40.06 77.02
N LEU A 47 -32.20 -40.98 77.75
CA LEU A 47 -30.75 -41.16 77.70
C LEU A 47 -30.27 -41.55 76.31
N LEU A 48 -30.97 -42.47 75.63
CA LEU A 48 -30.65 -42.86 74.26
C LEU A 48 -30.81 -41.68 73.27
N LEU A 49 -31.84 -40.85 73.44
CA LEU A 49 -32.03 -39.64 72.63
C LEU A 49 -30.91 -38.62 72.86
N ILE A 50 -30.50 -38.40 74.11
CA ILE A 50 -29.38 -37.51 74.45
C ILE A 50 -28.07 -38.07 73.85
N CYS A 51 -27.81 -39.37 74.00
CA CYS A 51 -26.64 -40.02 73.39
C CYS A 51 -26.64 -39.89 71.86
N LYS A 52 -27.79 -40.07 71.21
CA LYS A 52 -27.93 -39.90 69.75
C LYS A 52 -27.68 -38.46 69.33
N TYR A 53 -28.22 -37.49 70.08
CA TYR A 53 -28.03 -36.06 69.82
C TYR A 53 -26.56 -35.63 69.98
N ILE A 54 -25.88 -36.10 71.05
CA ILE A 54 -24.46 -35.81 71.28
C ILE A 54 -23.61 -36.39 70.15
N ARG A 55 -23.85 -37.64 69.73
CA ARG A 55 -23.13 -38.25 68.60
C ARG A 55 -23.33 -37.47 67.30
N LEU A 56 -24.56 -37.03 67.01
CA LEU A 56 -24.86 -36.24 65.81
C LEU A 56 -24.13 -34.88 65.83
N LYS A 57 -24.13 -34.19 66.98
CA LYS A 57 -23.39 -32.93 67.15
C LYS A 57 -21.88 -33.10 66.95
N ILE A 58 -21.28 -34.17 67.46
CA ILE A 58 -19.86 -34.45 67.27
C ILE A 58 -19.56 -34.68 65.79
N ILE A 59 -20.38 -35.45 65.07
CA ILE A 59 -20.20 -35.69 63.62
C ILE A 59 -20.29 -34.38 62.82
N ILE A 60 -21.25 -33.51 63.15
CA ILE A 60 -21.41 -32.22 62.44
C ILE A 60 -20.21 -31.30 62.70
N ILE A 61 -19.71 -31.22 63.94
CA ILE A 61 -18.56 -30.37 64.28
C ILE A 61 -17.30 -30.87 63.59
N VAL A 62 -16.98 -32.17 63.71
CA VAL A 62 -15.80 -32.77 63.08
C VAL A 62 -15.88 -32.68 61.55
N GLY A 63 -17.07 -32.85 60.98
CA GLY A 63 -17.29 -32.69 59.54
C GLY A 63 -17.09 -31.26 59.05
N TRP A 64 -17.47 -30.26 59.85
CA TRP A 64 -17.27 -28.86 59.52
C TRP A 64 -15.79 -28.48 59.52
N ASP A 65 -15.04 -28.92 60.54
CA ASP A 65 -13.60 -28.69 60.61
C ASP A 65 -12.87 -29.34 59.44
N PHE A 66 -13.25 -30.57 59.07
CA PHE A 66 -12.69 -31.24 57.90
C PHE A 66 -13.01 -30.51 56.59
N PHE A 67 -14.24 -30.04 56.41
CA PHE A 67 -14.65 -29.29 55.23
C PHE A 67 -13.85 -27.97 55.06
N VAL A 68 -13.64 -27.23 56.16
CA VAL A 68 -12.85 -25.99 56.15
C VAL A 68 -11.38 -26.26 55.77
N VAL A 69 -10.80 -27.36 56.23
CA VAL A 69 -9.43 -27.75 55.86
C VAL A 69 -9.33 -28.13 54.38
N VAL A 70 -10.31 -28.87 53.85
CA VAL A 70 -10.33 -29.24 52.42
C VAL A 70 -10.51 -28.00 51.51
N VAL A 71 -11.39 -27.07 51.88
CA VAL A 71 -11.60 -25.85 51.09
C VAL A 71 -10.36 -24.94 51.14
N SER A 72 -9.74 -24.78 52.31
CA SER A 72 -8.55 -23.92 52.44
C SER A 72 -7.35 -24.47 51.66
N THR A 73 -7.12 -25.79 51.71
CA THR A 73 -6.06 -26.43 50.90
C THR A 73 -6.32 -26.33 49.41
N TYR A 74 -7.58 -26.45 48.96
CA TYR A 74 -7.96 -26.25 47.56
C TYR A 74 -7.69 -24.81 47.09
N ILE A 75 -8.03 -23.80 47.90
CA ILE A 75 -7.75 -22.39 47.58
C ILE A 75 -6.25 -22.17 47.45
N ILE A 76 -5.44 -22.66 48.39
CA ILE A 76 -3.97 -22.52 48.35
C ILE A 76 -3.42 -23.18 47.09
N PHE A 77 -3.82 -24.41 46.79
CA PHE A 77 -3.41 -25.12 45.58
C PHE A 77 -3.73 -24.32 44.31
N PHE A 78 -4.97 -23.81 44.20
CA PHE A 78 -5.41 -23.02 43.05
C PHE A 78 -4.62 -21.72 42.92
N THR A 79 -4.36 -21.00 44.02
CA THR A 79 -3.59 -19.75 44.00
C THR A 79 -2.13 -19.96 43.60
N VAL A 80 -1.51 -21.08 44.01
CA VAL A 80 -0.11 -21.38 43.68
C VAL A 80 0.03 -21.88 42.23
N PHE A 81 -0.92 -22.68 41.74
CA PHE A 81 -0.87 -23.20 40.37
C PHE A 81 -1.24 -22.17 39.30
N ILE A 82 -2.15 -21.24 39.61
CA ILE A 82 -2.69 -20.31 38.60
C ILE A 82 -1.94 -18.98 38.53
N ASN A 83 -1.15 -18.64 39.55
CA ASN A 83 -0.21 -17.51 39.47
C ASN A 83 1.21 -18.04 39.23
N PRO A 84 1.56 -18.44 37.99
CA PRO A 84 2.96 -18.66 37.66
C PRO A 84 3.69 -17.34 37.92
N GLN A 85 4.74 -17.40 38.73
CA GLN A 85 5.58 -16.23 38.94
C GLN A 85 6.31 -15.94 37.63
N THR A 86 5.91 -14.86 36.95
CA THR A 86 6.58 -14.38 35.76
C THR A 86 7.75 -13.51 36.19
N GLU A 87 8.96 -13.99 35.94
CA GLU A 87 10.18 -13.20 36.12
C GLU A 87 10.46 -12.44 34.82
N ILE A 88 10.56 -11.11 34.91
CA ILE A 88 10.89 -10.26 33.77
C ILE A 88 12.41 -10.06 33.77
N ILE A 89 13.09 -10.69 32.82
CA ILE A 89 14.54 -10.52 32.60
C ILE A 89 14.74 -9.47 31.52
N THR A 90 15.39 -8.36 31.84
CA THR A 90 15.71 -7.30 30.89
C THR A 90 17.13 -7.47 30.35
N ILE A 91 17.27 -7.50 29.02
CA ILE A 91 18.54 -7.60 28.31
C ILE A 91 18.70 -6.33 27.48
N SER A 92 19.75 -5.54 27.74
CA SER A 92 19.93 -4.22 27.11
C SER A 92 20.68 -4.26 25.77
N ASP A 93 21.59 -5.23 25.59
CA ASP A 93 22.41 -5.36 24.37
C ASP A 93 22.00 -6.62 23.60
N ILE A 94 21.06 -6.45 22.67
CA ILE A 94 20.61 -7.54 21.80
C ILE A 94 21.47 -7.57 20.53
N THR A 95 22.12 -8.71 20.29
CA THR A 95 22.75 -9.03 18.99
C THR A 95 21.76 -9.76 18.09
N PRO A 96 21.86 -9.68 16.75
CA PRO A 96 20.95 -10.37 15.85
C PRO A 96 20.83 -11.88 16.13
N SER A 97 21.97 -12.56 16.33
CA SER A 97 21.98 -13.99 16.67
C SER A 97 21.31 -14.31 18.01
N LEU A 98 21.46 -13.43 19.01
CA LEU A 98 20.81 -13.60 20.31
C LEU A 98 19.30 -13.37 20.21
N PHE A 99 18.87 -12.41 19.40
CA PHE A 99 17.45 -12.19 19.13
C PHE A 99 16.80 -13.41 18.50
N ASP A 100 17.41 -13.97 17.46
CA ASP A 100 16.89 -15.17 16.79
C ASP A 100 16.76 -16.35 17.76
N GLN A 101 17.76 -16.54 18.63
CA GLN A 101 17.72 -17.56 19.66
C GLN A 101 16.60 -17.30 20.69
N LEU A 102 16.53 -16.10 21.26
CA LEU A 102 15.50 -15.74 22.24
C LEU A 102 14.09 -15.83 21.64
N ARG A 103 13.92 -15.48 20.37
CA ARG A 103 12.65 -15.61 19.67
C ARG A 103 12.29 -17.08 19.44
N HIS A 104 13.26 -17.94 19.16
CA HIS A 104 13.04 -19.39 19.08
C HIS A 104 12.61 -19.98 20.43
N ASP A 105 13.29 -19.57 21.51
CA ASP A 105 13.10 -20.14 22.85
C ASP A 105 11.83 -19.60 23.56
N HIS A 106 11.47 -18.33 23.32
CA HIS A 106 10.40 -17.62 24.05
C HIS A 106 9.24 -17.13 23.17
N GLY A 107 9.36 -17.18 21.84
CA GLY A 107 8.27 -16.93 20.90
C GLY A 107 7.52 -15.62 21.15
N GLU A 108 6.22 -15.72 21.42
CA GLU A 108 5.30 -14.61 21.65
C GLU A 108 5.46 -13.92 23.01
N THR A 109 6.18 -14.54 23.97
CA THR A 109 6.42 -13.92 25.29
C THR A 109 7.57 -12.92 25.29
N LEU A 110 8.36 -12.91 24.21
CA LEU A 110 9.45 -11.97 24.00
C LEU A 110 8.91 -10.63 23.48
N SER A 111 9.11 -9.55 24.23
CA SER A 111 8.86 -8.18 23.77
C SER A 111 10.18 -7.41 23.71
N CYS A 112 10.52 -6.94 22.51
CA CYS A 112 11.74 -6.17 22.23
C CYS A 112 11.33 -4.79 21.72
N PRO A 113 11.09 -3.81 22.61
CA PRO A 113 10.70 -2.47 22.19
C PRO A 113 11.86 -1.79 21.46
N CYS A 114 11.54 -1.12 20.34
CA CYS A 114 12.52 -0.34 19.60
C CYS A 114 12.83 0.99 20.30
N SER A 115 14.08 1.44 20.26
CA SER A 115 14.47 2.78 20.71
C SER A 115 13.90 3.88 19.79
N THR A 116 13.78 3.57 18.50
CA THR A 116 13.20 4.44 17.47
C THR A 116 12.04 3.72 16.80
N THR A 117 10.88 4.37 16.74
CA THR A 117 9.66 3.78 16.15
C THR A 117 9.52 4.00 14.66
N ILE A 118 10.36 4.85 14.08
CA ILE A 118 10.32 5.29 12.69
C ILE A 118 11.72 5.16 12.11
N ILE A 119 11.86 4.40 11.02
CA ILE A 119 13.12 4.21 10.31
C ILE A 119 12.88 4.45 8.81
N SER A 120 13.63 5.37 8.20
CA SER A 120 13.55 5.63 6.75
C SER A 120 14.14 4.47 5.96
N TYR A 121 13.54 4.15 4.82
CA TYR A 121 14.01 3.09 3.92
C TYR A 121 15.42 3.37 3.42
N GLU A 122 15.79 4.63 3.19
CA GLU A 122 17.15 5.07 2.83
C GLU A 122 18.25 4.45 3.72
N ASN A 123 17.97 4.19 4.99
CA ASN A 123 18.96 3.68 5.94
C ASN A 123 19.29 2.19 5.77
N PHE A 124 18.40 1.41 5.14
CA PHE A 124 18.51 -0.05 5.10
C PHE A 124 18.13 -0.69 3.76
N VAL A 125 17.63 0.09 2.80
CA VAL A 125 17.31 -0.33 1.44
C VAL A 125 18.31 0.33 0.48
N LEU A 126 19.05 -0.48 -0.28
CA LEU A 126 19.93 0.00 -1.33
C LEU A 126 19.18 0.00 -2.66
N ASN A 127 18.89 1.19 -3.18
CA ASN A 127 18.26 1.38 -4.46
C ASN A 127 19.28 1.83 -5.52
N THR A 128 19.26 1.20 -6.70
CA THR A 128 20.16 1.56 -7.81
C THR A 128 19.38 1.75 -9.11
N LEU A 129 19.60 2.89 -9.77
CA LEU A 129 19.03 3.17 -11.08
C LEU A 129 19.87 2.52 -12.19
N LEU A 130 19.23 1.70 -13.02
CA LEU A 130 19.80 1.17 -14.25
C LEU A 130 19.00 1.71 -15.44
N THR A 131 19.65 2.52 -16.27
CA THR A 131 19.05 3.07 -17.49
C THR A 131 19.25 2.12 -18.67
N ASP A 132 18.37 2.22 -19.67
CA ASP A 132 18.51 1.44 -20.90
C ASP A 132 19.81 1.85 -21.65
N PRO A 133 20.57 0.90 -22.23
CA PRO A 133 21.76 1.21 -23.00
C PRO A 133 21.55 2.26 -24.11
N ILE A 134 20.36 2.37 -24.70
CA ILE A 134 20.08 3.38 -25.72
C ILE A 134 20.19 4.81 -25.18
N CYS A 135 19.84 5.02 -23.91
CA CYS A 135 19.91 6.32 -23.23
C CYS A 135 21.31 6.73 -22.81
N SER A 136 22.30 5.82 -22.93
CA SER A 136 23.72 6.12 -22.78
C SER A 136 24.49 6.02 -24.10
N SER A 137 23.78 5.75 -25.20
CA SER A 137 24.38 5.59 -26.52
C SER A 137 24.65 6.93 -27.22
N ILE A 138 25.39 6.87 -28.32
CA ILE A 138 25.62 8.03 -29.18
C ILE A 138 24.32 8.61 -29.76
N PHE A 139 23.24 7.82 -29.86
CA PHE A 139 21.99 8.24 -30.50
C PHE A 139 21.25 9.35 -29.78
N VAL A 140 21.45 9.48 -28.46
CA VAL A 140 20.88 10.57 -27.66
C VAL A 140 21.85 11.71 -27.43
N SER A 141 23.08 11.60 -27.94
CA SER A 141 24.08 12.65 -27.79
C SER A 141 23.74 13.86 -28.64
N LYS A 142 23.96 15.05 -28.09
CA LYS A 142 23.77 16.31 -28.81
C LYS A 142 24.58 16.36 -30.11
N GLN A 143 25.79 15.79 -30.11
CA GLN A 143 26.66 15.74 -31.29
C GLN A 143 26.04 14.92 -32.43
N TRP A 144 25.50 13.73 -32.13
CA TRP A 144 24.81 12.91 -33.12
C TRP A 144 23.58 13.60 -33.67
N ILE A 145 22.72 14.11 -32.79
CA ILE A 145 21.48 14.78 -33.18
C ILE A 145 21.81 15.99 -34.08
N GLN A 146 22.77 16.83 -33.68
CA GLN A 146 23.19 17.98 -34.48
C GLN A 146 23.81 17.59 -35.83
N SER A 147 24.49 16.43 -35.92
CA SER A 147 25.04 15.96 -37.20
C SER A 147 23.98 15.60 -38.23
N LEU A 148 22.74 15.36 -37.78
CA LEU A 148 21.59 15.06 -38.64
C LEU A 148 20.80 16.32 -39.04
N TYR A 149 21.14 17.49 -38.49
CA TYR A 149 20.45 18.73 -38.79
C TYR A 149 20.73 19.18 -40.23
N ILE A 150 19.67 19.47 -40.97
CA ILE A 150 19.72 20.01 -42.32
C ILE A 150 18.99 21.36 -42.34
N PRO A 151 19.68 22.48 -42.62
CA PRO A 151 19.07 23.81 -42.63
C PRO A 151 17.90 23.95 -43.62
N ILE A 152 17.92 23.23 -44.74
CA ILE A 152 16.88 23.25 -45.78
C ILE A 152 16.38 21.82 -46.02
N ALA A 153 15.59 21.28 -45.10
CA ALA A 153 15.06 19.91 -45.22
C ALA A 153 14.15 19.73 -46.46
N SER A 154 13.50 20.81 -46.91
CA SER A 154 12.56 20.82 -48.04
C SER A 154 13.20 20.58 -49.42
N SER A 155 14.52 20.71 -49.54
CA SER A 155 15.25 20.42 -50.79
C SER A 155 15.60 18.94 -50.96
N PHE A 156 15.38 18.12 -49.92
CA PHE A 156 15.64 16.70 -49.92
C PHE A 156 14.37 15.90 -50.19
N LEU A 157 14.53 14.70 -50.76
CA LEU A 157 13.43 13.77 -50.94
C LEU A 157 12.86 13.38 -49.57
N MET A 158 11.54 13.15 -49.49
CA MET A 158 10.89 12.72 -48.23
C MET A 158 11.48 11.40 -47.67
N MET A 159 12.19 10.65 -48.51
CA MET A 159 12.84 9.38 -48.18
C MET A 159 14.24 9.57 -47.59
N ASP A 160 14.78 10.79 -47.58
CA ASP A 160 16.06 11.07 -46.94
C ASP A 160 15.88 10.98 -45.43
N PHE A 161 16.50 9.96 -44.83
CA PHE A 161 16.45 9.69 -43.40
C PHE A 161 16.69 10.94 -42.55
N ARG A 162 17.62 11.82 -42.95
CA ARG A 162 18.02 12.99 -42.15
C ARG A 162 16.87 13.99 -41.95
N THR A 163 15.91 14.03 -42.87
CA THR A 163 14.73 14.90 -42.79
C THR A 163 13.80 14.54 -41.61
N THR A 164 13.79 13.27 -41.19
CA THR A 164 13.02 12.81 -40.02
C THR A 164 13.91 12.47 -38.82
N ALA A 165 15.14 12.02 -39.07
CA ALA A 165 16.00 11.49 -38.02
C ALA A 165 16.33 12.51 -36.93
N TYR A 166 16.55 13.78 -37.29
CA TYR A 166 16.83 14.84 -36.33
C TYR A 166 15.75 14.91 -35.24
N SER A 167 14.48 15.04 -35.63
CA SER A 167 13.36 15.16 -34.69
C SER A 167 13.07 13.87 -33.94
N GLN A 168 13.26 12.70 -34.57
CA GLN A 168 13.07 11.41 -33.93
C GLN A 168 14.14 11.13 -32.85
N PHE A 169 15.41 11.43 -33.10
CA PHE A 169 16.47 11.27 -32.09
C PHE A 169 16.41 12.34 -31.01
N GLU A 170 15.99 13.56 -31.33
CA GLU A 170 15.70 14.60 -30.33
C GLU A 170 14.58 14.15 -29.39
N LEU A 171 13.50 13.59 -29.95
CA LEU A 171 12.41 13.01 -29.17
C LEU A 171 12.89 11.82 -28.31
N LEU A 172 13.73 10.93 -28.85
CA LEU A 172 14.34 9.84 -28.09
C LEU A 172 15.19 10.35 -26.91
N ALA A 173 16.00 11.39 -27.13
CA ALA A 173 16.80 12.00 -26.07
C ALA A 173 15.93 12.61 -24.97
N ALA A 174 14.85 13.30 -25.35
CA ALA A 174 13.87 13.83 -24.40
C ALA A 174 13.18 12.71 -23.60
N PHE A 175 12.82 11.60 -24.26
CA PHE A 175 12.27 10.43 -23.59
C PHE A 175 13.22 9.80 -22.57
N CYS A 176 14.50 9.65 -22.95
CA CYS A 176 15.52 9.13 -22.06
C CYS A 176 15.70 10.01 -20.82
N LEU A 177 15.82 11.34 -21.00
CA LEU A 177 15.93 12.29 -19.90
C LEU A 177 14.70 12.22 -18.98
N TYR A 178 13.50 12.29 -19.55
CA TYR A 178 12.25 12.19 -18.80
C TYR A 178 12.17 10.88 -18.00
N SER A 179 12.53 9.74 -18.62
CA SER A 179 12.50 8.44 -17.95
C SER A 179 13.47 8.37 -16.78
N GLN A 180 14.67 8.96 -16.93
CA GLN A 180 15.67 9.00 -15.87
C GLN A 180 15.23 9.86 -14.70
N GLU A 181 14.72 11.07 -14.97
CA GLU A 181 14.20 11.98 -13.94
C GLU A 181 13.00 11.37 -13.23
N PHE A 182 12.07 10.77 -13.98
CA PHE A 182 10.90 10.13 -13.41
C PHE A 182 11.26 8.97 -12.48
N VAL A 183 12.15 8.06 -12.91
CA VAL A 183 12.57 6.94 -12.04
C VAL A 183 13.39 7.45 -10.85
N SER A 184 14.23 8.47 -11.04
CA SER A 184 14.95 9.10 -9.92
C SER A 184 14.00 9.68 -8.87
N GLN A 185 12.89 10.29 -9.30
CA GLN A 185 11.86 10.77 -8.38
C GLN A 185 11.19 9.60 -7.64
N VAL A 186 10.84 8.52 -8.35
CA VAL A 186 10.25 7.33 -7.71
C VAL A 186 11.21 6.71 -6.69
N LEU A 187 12.52 6.66 -6.96
CA LEU A 187 13.50 6.19 -6.00
C LEU A 187 13.57 7.10 -4.76
N THR A 188 13.56 8.42 -4.97
CA THR A 188 13.49 9.40 -3.87
C THR A 188 12.24 9.20 -3.02
N ASP A 189 11.08 8.94 -3.65
CA ASP A 189 9.83 8.68 -2.94
C ASP A 189 9.86 7.36 -2.16
N ILE A 190 10.61 6.34 -2.64
CA ILE A 190 10.86 5.08 -1.94
C ILE A 190 11.77 5.31 -0.73
N ASP A 191 12.87 6.06 -0.90
CA ASP A 191 13.85 6.31 0.16
C ASP A 191 13.25 7.09 1.33
N GLN A 192 12.28 7.97 1.02
CA GLN A 192 11.47 8.72 2.00
C GLN A 192 10.38 7.89 2.69
N GLN A 193 10.09 6.66 2.23
CA GLN A 193 9.17 5.78 2.95
C GLN A 193 9.72 5.41 4.31
N GLN A 194 8.81 5.23 5.26
CA GLN A 194 9.15 4.96 6.65
C GLN A 194 8.58 3.62 7.08
N LEU A 195 9.42 2.81 7.73
CA LEU A 195 9.00 1.65 8.49
C LEU A 195 8.55 2.12 9.88
N LEU A 196 7.28 1.90 10.20
CA LEU A 196 6.71 2.18 11.51
C LEU A 196 6.65 0.87 12.30
N THR A 197 7.45 0.77 13.35
CA THR A 197 7.40 -0.39 14.25
C THR A 197 7.72 -0.01 15.68
N ILE A 198 6.95 -0.53 16.62
CA ILE A 198 7.19 -0.36 18.06
C ILE A 198 8.02 -1.50 18.65
N GLU A 199 8.10 -2.63 17.95
CA GLU A 199 8.85 -3.81 18.35
C GLU A 199 9.88 -4.20 17.29
N LEU A 200 10.93 -4.89 17.72
CA LEU A 200 11.96 -5.41 16.84
C LEU A 200 11.35 -6.48 15.93
N LEU A 201 11.38 -6.23 14.63
CA LEU A 201 10.89 -7.14 13.60
C LEU A 201 12.00 -8.09 13.14
N VAL A 202 11.61 -9.29 12.72
CA VAL A 202 12.52 -10.24 12.07
C VAL A 202 12.84 -9.75 10.66
N GLU A 203 14.05 -10.03 10.17
CA GLU A 203 14.50 -9.60 8.84
C GLU A 203 13.52 -10.00 7.72
N ASP A 204 13.00 -11.23 7.75
CA ASP A 204 12.06 -11.70 6.74
C ASP A 204 10.73 -10.93 6.75
N GLU A 205 10.28 -10.48 7.92
CA GLU A 205 9.07 -9.67 8.05
C GLU A 205 9.28 -8.27 7.50
N VAL A 206 10.41 -7.63 7.85
CA VAL A 206 10.82 -6.34 7.28
C VAL A 206 10.92 -6.45 5.76
N ARG A 207 11.62 -7.48 5.27
CA ARG A 207 11.80 -7.74 3.84
C ARG A 207 10.46 -7.94 3.14
N SER A 208 9.53 -8.69 3.74
CA SER A 208 8.20 -8.90 3.18
C SER A 208 7.43 -7.58 3.08
N GLN A 209 7.42 -6.76 4.14
CA GLN A 209 6.73 -5.46 4.12
C GLN A 209 7.31 -4.51 3.05
N VAL A 210 8.64 -4.44 2.96
CA VAL A 210 9.34 -3.63 1.95
C VAL A 210 9.00 -4.10 0.55
N ILE A 211 9.04 -5.41 0.29
CA ILE A 211 8.73 -5.97 -1.04
C ILE A 211 7.28 -5.69 -1.44
N GLU A 212 6.31 -5.83 -0.53
CA GLU A 212 4.91 -5.54 -0.83
C GLU A 212 4.68 -4.05 -1.12
N ASN A 213 5.32 -3.16 -0.36
CA ASN A 213 5.28 -1.73 -0.63
C ASN A 213 5.91 -1.38 -1.99
N ILE A 214 7.06 -1.96 -2.32
CA ILE A 214 7.71 -1.76 -3.63
C ILE A 214 6.82 -2.27 -4.77
N LYS A 215 6.13 -3.41 -4.60
CA LYS A 215 5.17 -3.92 -5.60
C LYS A 215 4.03 -2.93 -5.82
N LEU A 216 3.48 -2.34 -4.75
CA LEU A 216 2.43 -1.34 -4.84
C LEU A 216 2.92 -0.09 -5.58
N ILE A 217 4.08 0.44 -5.21
CA ILE A 217 4.71 1.59 -5.88
C ILE A 217 4.88 1.29 -7.36
N ARG A 218 5.44 0.12 -7.71
CA ARG A 218 5.63 -0.31 -9.11
C ARG A 218 4.32 -0.34 -9.89
N ALA A 219 3.24 -0.85 -9.30
CA ALA A 219 1.93 -0.88 -9.94
C ALA A 219 1.41 0.53 -10.22
N ASN A 220 1.55 1.45 -9.26
CA ASN A 220 1.15 2.85 -9.42
C ASN A 220 2.00 3.57 -10.49
N THR A 221 3.32 3.37 -10.46
CA THR A 221 4.25 3.91 -11.46
C THR A 221 3.89 3.44 -12.86
N TYR A 222 3.57 2.14 -13.05
CA TYR A 222 3.14 1.61 -14.34
C TYR A 222 1.89 2.31 -14.88
N VAL A 223 0.88 2.52 -14.03
CA VAL A 223 -0.35 3.24 -14.42
C VAL A 223 -0.06 4.67 -14.83
N GLN A 224 0.78 5.39 -14.07
CA GLN A 224 1.20 6.76 -14.39
C GLN A 224 1.94 6.82 -15.72
N THR A 225 2.94 5.95 -15.93
CA THR A 225 3.70 5.89 -17.18
C THR A 225 2.81 5.53 -18.37
N SER A 226 1.89 4.58 -18.21
CA SER A 226 0.93 4.20 -19.26
C SER A 226 0.01 5.36 -19.63
N SER A 227 -0.44 6.14 -18.65
CA SER A 227 -1.25 7.34 -18.87
C SER A 227 -0.48 8.40 -19.66
N SER A 228 0.76 8.70 -19.24
CA SER A 228 1.65 9.62 -19.96
C SER A 228 1.92 9.17 -21.40
N LEU A 229 2.20 7.88 -21.61
CA LEU A 229 2.43 7.33 -22.95
C LEU A 229 1.18 7.45 -23.83
N THR A 230 0.00 7.15 -23.27
CA THR A 230 -1.28 7.28 -23.99
C THR A 230 -1.53 8.73 -24.38
N PHE A 231 -1.27 9.68 -23.48
CA PHE A 231 -1.38 11.10 -23.75
C PHE A 231 -0.44 11.53 -24.88
N MET A 232 0.82 11.08 -24.86
CA MET A 232 1.77 11.35 -25.94
C MET A 232 1.33 10.72 -27.26
N GLN A 233 0.81 9.49 -27.26
CA GLN A 233 0.24 8.87 -28.46
C GLN A 233 -0.95 9.66 -29.03
N ILE A 234 -1.86 10.12 -28.17
CA ILE A 234 -3.00 10.94 -28.59
C ILE A 234 -2.53 12.26 -29.20
N ILE A 235 -1.58 12.95 -28.55
CA ILE A 235 -1.03 14.21 -29.05
C ILE A 235 -0.28 13.99 -30.37
N THR A 236 0.52 12.94 -30.48
CA THR A 236 1.30 12.66 -31.70
C THR A 236 0.42 12.25 -32.88
N GLN A 237 -0.63 11.45 -32.64
CA GLN A 237 -1.62 11.08 -33.67
C GLN A 237 -2.49 12.28 -34.06
N SER A 238 -2.94 13.08 -33.08
CA SER A 238 -3.78 14.24 -33.32
C SER A 238 -3.04 15.38 -34.02
N ASN A 239 -1.75 15.56 -33.73
CA ASN A 239 -0.95 16.63 -34.33
C ASN A 239 -0.23 16.21 -35.61
N SER A 240 -0.32 14.93 -36.04
CA SER A 240 0.44 14.38 -37.18
C SER A 240 1.87 14.89 -37.12
N LEU A 241 2.64 14.44 -36.11
CA LEU A 241 4.04 14.84 -35.88
C LEU A 241 4.70 15.28 -37.18
N ILE A 242 5.18 16.53 -37.17
CA ILE A 242 6.08 17.17 -38.13
C ILE A 242 6.42 16.19 -39.24
N SER A 243 5.74 16.32 -40.39
CA SER A 243 6.11 15.48 -41.54
C SER A 243 7.62 15.59 -41.75
N ALA A 244 8.22 14.65 -42.48
CA ALA A 244 9.63 14.75 -42.86
C ALA A 244 10.05 16.16 -43.34
N LEU A 245 9.10 16.91 -43.90
CA LEU A 245 9.31 18.25 -44.45
C LEU A 245 8.79 19.39 -43.55
N ASN A 246 8.22 19.07 -42.38
CA ASN A 246 7.53 19.99 -41.49
C ASN A 246 6.31 20.68 -42.12
N THR A 247 5.70 20.02 -43.10
CA THR A 247 4.52 20.48 -43.85
C THR A 247 3.44 19.42 -43.87
N ASN A 248 2.16 19.81 -43.93
CA ASN A 248 1.05 18.86 -44.16
C ASN A 248 0.79 18.60 -45.66
N ALA A 249 1.65 19.09 -46.55
CA ALA A 249 1.42 19.13 -48.00
C ALA A 249 2.62 18.55 -48.76
N HIS A 250 2.35 17.69 -49.74
CA HIS A 250 3.35 17.17 -50.67
C HIS A 250 3.29 17.94 -51.99
N LEU A 251 4.43 18.46 -52.43
CA LEU A 251 4.56 19.13 -53.71
C LEU A 251 4.98 18.09 -54.77
N SER A 252 4.05 17.73 -55.66
CA SER A 252 4.34 16.87 -56.80
C SER A 252 4.47 17.73 -58.05
N ILE A 253 5.67 17.74 -58.64
CA ILE A 253 5.89 18.30 -59.96
C ILE A 253 5.67 17.18 -60.97
N THR A 254 4.49 17.13 -61.59
CA THR A 254 4.27 16.34 -62.79
C THR A 254 4.77 17.13 -63.98
N THR A 255 5.89 16.71 -64.55
CA THR A 255 6.24 17.09 -65.92
C THR A 255 5.23 16.38 -66.82
N GLY A 256 4.21 17.11 -67.31
CA GLY A 256 3.40 16.61 -68.42
C GLY A 256 4.31 16.25 -69.59
N ASP A 257 3.95 15.23 -70.37
CA ASP A 257 4.74 14.64 -71.46
C ASP A 257 5.51 15.69 -72.28
N LEU A 258 6.74 15.98 -71.85
CA LEU A 258 7.66 16.86 -72.55
C LEU A 258 8.36 15.99 -73.59
N SER A 259 7.69 15.79 -74.72
CA SER A 259 8.38 15.42 -75.96
C SER A 259 9.33 16.57 -76.30
N ILE A 260 10.60 16.45 -75.91
CA ILE A 260 11.65 17.40 -76.28
C ILE A 260 11.81 17.33 -77.80
N PRO A 261 11.39 18.34 -78.59
CA PRO A 261 11.71 18.37 -80.01
C PRO A 261 13.20 18.67 -80.15
N ALA A 262 13.87 18.00 -81.09
CA ALA A 262 15.29 18.22 -81.36
C ALA A 262 15.57 19.73 -81.61
N MET A 263 16.61 20.22 -80.94
CA MET A 263 17.02 21.63 -80.83
C MET A 263 17.26 22.31 -82.19
N ASN A 264 16.77 23.54 -82.31
CA ASN A 264 17.43 24.59 -83.09
C ASN A 264 17.93 25.66 -82.12
N ASP A 265 19.23 25.94 -82.16
CA ASP A 265 19.93 26.85 -81.27
C ASP A 265 19.40 28.28 -81.42
N ASN A 266 18.59 28.74 -80.46
CA ASN A 266 18.44 30.14 -79.98
C ASN A 266 17.08 30.43 -79.30
N GLU A 267 16.20 29.44 -79.11
CA GLU A 267 14.95 29.66 -78.36
C GLU A 267 15.08 29.26 -76.88
N THR A 268 14.90 30.22 -75.99
CA THR A 268 14.76 29.98 -74.54
C THR A 268 13.47 29.20 -74.28
N PHE A 269 13.60 27.97 -73.79
CA PHE A 269 12.46 27.12 -73.44
C PHE A 269 11.83 27.59 -72.11
N LEU A 270 10.53 27.91 -72.14
CA LEU A 270 9.74 28.20 -70.95
C LEU A 270 9.24 26.86 -70.38
N LEU A 271 9.87 26.41 -69.30
CA LEU A 271 9.48 25.17 -68.63
C LEU A 271 8.23 25.46 -67.78
N THR A 272 7.04 25.11 -68.29
CA THR A 272 5.79 25.20 -67.53
C THR A 272 5.73 24.07 -66.51
N ILE A 273 6.06 24.41 -65.26
CA ILE A 273 5.92 23.53 -64.11
C ILE A 273 4.53 23.75 -63.53
N ASN A 274 3.65 22.74 -63.59
CA ASN A 274 2.37 22.77 -62.88
C ASN A 274 2.53 21.99 -61.56
N PRO A 275 2.88 22.66 -60.43
CA PRO A 275 2.96 21.99 -59.14
C PRO A 275 1.55 21.58 -58.69
N THR A 276 1.33 20.28 -58.49
CA THR A 276 0.08 19.81 -57.89
C THR A 276 0.31 19.66 -56.38
N ILE A 277 -0.43 20.43 -55.57
CA ILE A 277 -0.39 20.38 -54.11
C ILE A 277 -1.50 19.44 -53.64
N TYR A 278 -1.15 18.35 -52.95
CA TYR A 278 -2.12 17.41 -52.41
C TYR A 278 -2.33 17.65 -50.91
N TYR A 279 -3.60 17.82 -50.51
CA TYR A 279 -4.03 17.75 -49.10
C TYR A 279 -4.75 16.41 -48.85
N ARG A 280 -4.46 15.76 -47.73
CA ARG A 280 -5.21 14.59 -47.20
C ARG A 280 -5.84 15.04 -45.87
N LYS A 281 -7.10 14.82 -45.48
CA LYS A 281 -8.21 13.92 -45.83
C LYS A 281 -9.52 14.65 -45.39
N ASN A 282 -10.63 14.56 -46.15
CA ASN A 282 -11.98 15.12 -45.88
C ASN A 282 -12.34 16.56 -46.37
N MET A 283 -11.53 17.23 -47.19
CA MET A 283 -12.01 18.41 -47.94
C MET A 283 -12.08 18.10 -49.44
N PRO A 284 -13.03 18.72 -50.19
CA PRO A 284 -13.09 18.57 -51.63
C PRO A 284 -11.76 18.98 -52.26
N LEU A 285 -11.34 18.21 -53.26
CA LEU A 285 -10.10 18.38 -54.01
C LEU A 285 -10.09 19.78 -54.66
N PHE A 286 -9.33 20.73 -54.10
CA PHE A 286 -9.10 22.02 -54.75
C PHE A 286 -7.86 21.91 -55.62
N VAL A 287 -8.08 21.80 -56.93
CA VAL A 287 -7.03 21.93 -57.94
C VAL A 287 -6.86 23.42 -58.21
N PHE A 288 -5.70 23.98 -57.86
CA PHE A 288 -5.32 25.32 -58.30
C PHE A 288 -4.51 25.19 -59.59
N GLU A 289 -5.13 25.43 -60.73
CA GLU A 289 -4.38 25.76 -61.95
C GLU A 289 -3.89 27.20 -61.82
N THR A 290 -2.59 27.39 -61.67
CA THR A 290 -1.99 28.73 -61.70
C THR A 290 -1.15 28.86 -62.96
N ASP A 291 -1.56 29.75 -63.85
CA ASP A 291 -0.68 30.25 -64.91
C ASP A 291 0.50 30.99 -64.27
N ILE A 292 1.68 30.68 -64.77
CA ILE A 292 3.01 31.07 -64.28
C ILE A 292 3.10 32.58 -64.04
N TYR A 293 3.16 33.03 -62.78
CA TYR A 293 4.09 34.09 -62.31
C TYR A 293 4.24 33.95 -60.78
N SER A 294 5.42 33.52 -60.35
CA SER A 294 5.85 33.42 -58.93
C SER A 294 4.87 32.69 -58.01
N CYS A 295 5.03 31.38 -57.84
CA CYS A 295 4.56 30.74 -56.62
C CYS A 295 5.37 31.31 -55.44
N ASN A 296 4.84 32.34 -54.78
CA ASN A 296 5.37 32.79 -53.50
C ASN A 296 4.90 31.76 -52.44
N LEU A 297 5.54 30.59 -52.48
CA LEU A 297 5.26 29.39 -51.66
C LEU A 297 5.45 29.61 -50.16
N VAL A 298 5.95 30.78 -49.77
CA VAL A 298 6.12 31.20 -48.37
C VAL A 298 4.80 31.16 -47.59
N ASN A 299 3.66 31.36 -48.26
CA ASN A 299 2.35 31.46 -47.60
C ASN A 299 1.52 30.17 -47.57
N SER A 300 1.92 29.11 -48.29
CA SER A 300 1.10 27.89 -48.45
C SER A 300 1.62 26.66 -47.71
N LEU A 301 2.83 26.72 -47.16
CA LEU A 301 3.40 25.69 -46.28
C LEU A 301 3.23 26.13 -44.83
N VAL A 302 2.05 25.89 -44.27
CA VAL A 302 1.83 26.12 -42.85
C VAL A 302 2.56 25.01 -42.08
N PRO A 303 3.37 25.34 -41.05
CA PRO A 303 3.93 24.33 -40.17
C PRO A 303 2.83 23.42 -39.64
N SER A 304 3.09 22.11 -39.61
CA SER A 304 2.21 21.17 -38.91
C SER A 304 2.25 21.48 -37.41
N GLY A 305 1.31 22.32 -36.97
CA GLY A 305 1.20 22.77 -35.58
C GLY A 305 0.56 24.16 -35.49
N PHE A 306 -0.72 24.18 -35.15
CA PHE A 306 -1.42 25.31 -34.50
C PHE A 306 -1.43 26.67 -35.19
N TYR A 307 -2.01 26.86 -36.39
CA TYR A 307 -2.71 28.14 -36.68
C TYR A 307 -3.84 27.95 -37.69
N SER A 308 -5.04 28.43 -37.34
CA SER A 308 -6.06 28.83 -38.32
C SER A 308 -6.03 30.35 -38.42
N ILE A 309 -5.44 30.90 -39.48
CA ILE A 309 -5.54 32.33 -39.78
C ILE A 309 -6.55 32.50 -40.91
N PRO A 310 -7.56 33.39 -40.78
CA PRO A 310 -8.41 33.75 -41.90
C PRO A 310 -7.62 34.63 -42.87
N TYR A 311 -7.55 34.21 -44.13
CA TYR A 311 -6.83 34.93 -45.19
C TYR A 311 -7.47 36.30 -45.46
N GLY A 312 -6.70 37.37 -45.23
CA GLY A 312 -6.92 38.70 -45.79
C GLY A 312 -5.67 39.12 -46.55
N PHE A 313 -5.79 39.31 -47.87
CA PHE A 313 -4.67 39.71 -48.73
C PHE A 313 -4.13 41.09 -48.31
N ARG A 314 -2.87 41.13 -47.85
CA ARG A 314 -2.05 42.35 -47.91
C ARG A 314 -0.57 41.97 -48.01
N SER A 315 0.06 42.37 -49.12
CA SER A 315 1.49 42.21 -49.36
C SER A 315 2.30 43.16 -48.47
N ILE A 316 3.27 42.63 -47.73
CA ILE A 316 4.36 43.41 -47.11
C ILE A 316 5.67 42.67 -47.42
N TYR A 317 6.66 43.41 -47.93
CA TYR A 317 8.03 42.97 -48.15
C TYR A 317 8.84 43.01 -46.84
N ASP A 318 9.84 42.14 -46.76
CA ASP A 318 10.93 42.07 -45.78
C ASP A 318 10.55 41.81 -44.32
N GLU A 319 10.69 40.54 -43.88
CA GLU A 319 10.99 40.23 -42.48
C GLU A 319 11.86 38.97 -42.40
N TYR A 320 13.08 39.16 -41.87
CA TYR A 320 13.98 38.10 -41.44
C TYR A 320 13.26 37.23 -40.39
N TRP A 321 13.38 35.91 -40.52
CA TRP A 321 13.08 35.00 -39.41
C TRP A 321 13.96 35.36 -38.20
N PRO A 322 13.41 35.51 -36.99
CA PRO A 322 14.24 35.74 -35.83
C PRO A 322 14.98 34.44 -35.49
N ASP A 323 16.31 34.48 -35.59
CA ASP A 323 17.18 33.58 -34.86
C ASP A 323 16.80 33.66 -33.37
N THR A 324 16.21 32.59 -32.83
CA THR A 324 16.13 32.41 -31.38
C THR A 324 17.52 32.12 -30.85
N ILE A 325 18.27 33.20 -30.60
CA ILE A 325 19.39 33.22 -29.69
C ILE A 325 18.84 32.85 -28.31
N LEU A 326 19.05 31.60 -27.89
CA LEU A 326 19.01 31.24 -26.48
C LEU A 326 20.16 31.98 -25.79
N SER A 327 19.88 33.18 -25.31
CA SER A 327 20.77 33.90 -24.41
C SER A 327 20.85 33.11 -23.11
N GLN A 328 22.06 32.63 -22.81
CA GLN A 328 22.44 32.26 -21.46
C GLN A 328 22.35 33.51 -20.59
N THR A 329 21.32 33.59 -19.74
CA THR A 329 21.37 34.43 -18.55
C THR A 329 21.89 33.59 -17.39
N SER A 330 23.21 33.66 -17.20
CA SER A 330 23.81 33.51 -15.88
C SER A 330 23.31 34.65 -15.00
N SER A 331 22.50 34.36 -13.99
CA SER A 331 22.30 35.27 -12.87
C SER A 331 22.76 34.58 -11.59
N ASN A 332 23.86 35.10 -11.08
CA ASN A 332 24.35 34.92 -9.72
C ASN A 332 23.20 35.07 -8.71
N ILE A 333 23.09 34.11 -7.79
CA ILE A 333 22.46 34.33 -6.50
C ILE A 333 23.51 33.92 -5.47
N SER A 334 23.92 34.93 -4.70
CA SER A 334 24.63 34.84 -3.42
C SER A 334 23.81 34.12 -2.36
#